data_AF-D8RYV1-F1
#
_entry.id   AF-D8RYV1-F1
#
_cell.length_a   1.000
_cell.length_b   1.000
_cell.length_c   1.000
_cell.angle_alpha   90.00
_cell.angle_beta   90.00
_cell.angle_gamma   90.00
#
_symmetry.space_group_name_H-M   'P 1'
#
loop_
_entity.id
_entity.type
_entity.pdbx_description
1 polymer ?
#
loop_
_entity_poly.entity_id
_entity_poly.type
_entity_poly.pdbx_seq_one_letter_code
_entity_poly.pdbx_strand_id
1 'polypeptide(L)'
;MNQVIKQHEWLEETLSFGSIKIVHHPYAIIKFEILLNTLALTKSVGLRQDARVDERAYWLMGATSISASLAIPLVYPRLFSIHNIPKLDESSLPPTLPLSSENLDPEGIFLLETGEDAFLYAGKAVSSELLHQLFEVRSVNEVIPGQFLLQEYDNEPSILLNKMVNDIRRQHCSYLRLHLLKRGDPLEMMFHSFMIEDKSGLGSSYVEFLVYVHRQI
;
A
#
# COMPACT_ATOMS: atom_id res chain seq x y z
N MET A 1 -20.90 52.90 0.45
CA MET A 1 -21.19 51.51 0.02
C MET A 1 -19.85 50.77 0.03
N ASN A 2 -19.41 50.52 1.26
CA ASN A 2 -18.15 49.86 1.61
C ASN A 2 -18.43 48.38 1.86
N GLN A 3 -17.37 47.58 1.75
CA GLN A 3 -17.28 46.14 2.07
C GLN A 3 -17.90 45.22 1.02
N VAL A 4 -17.07 44.50 0.27
CA VAL A 4 -16.74 43.08 0.46
C VAL A 4 -15.70 42.75 -0.61
N ILE A 5 -14.47 42.48 -0.21
CA ILE A 5 -13.49 41.53 -0.75
C ILE A 5 -12.25 41.76 0.13
N LYS A 6 -12.29 41.22 1.35
CA LYS A 6 -11.07 40.83 2.04
C LYS A 6 -10.80 39.41 1.56
N GLN A 7 -9.91 39.27 0.59
CA GLN A 7 -9.30 37.97 0.32
C GLN A 7 -8.54 37.58 1.58
N HIS A 8 -9.01 36.50 2.20
CA HIS A 8 -8.33 35.87 3.32
C HIS A 8 -6.98 35.32 2.84
N GLU A 9 -5.90 35.93 3.33
CA GLU A 9 -4.59 35.30 3.42
C GLU A 9 -4.74 34.02 4.25
N TRP A 10 -4.68 32.86 3.59
CA TRP A 10 -4.45 31.58 4.25
C TRP A 10 -2.96 31.25 4.08
N LEU A 11 -2.28 31.00 5.20
CA LEU A 11 -0.87 30.65 5.25
C LEU A 11 -0.66 29.32 4.49
N GLU A 12 -0.09 29.40 3.29
CA GLU A 12 0.26 28.23 2.46
C GLU A 12 1.53 27.56 3.00
N GLU A 13 1.39 26.39 3.64
CA GLU A 13 2.51 25.47 3.80
C GLU A 13 2.81 24.84 2.44
N THR A 14 3.92 25.24 1.83
CA THR A 14 4.39 24.72 0.55
C THR A 14 5.35 23.58 0.79
N LEU A 15 5.00 22.36 0.35
CA LEU A 15 5.96 21.27 0.25
C LEU A 15 6.77 21.45 -1.05
N SER A 16 8.08 21.63 -0.88
CA SER A 16 9.05 21.83 -1.96
C SER A 16 9.70 20.49 -2.32
N PHE A 17 9.36 19.92 -3.47
CA PHE A 17 10.13 18.85 -4.10
C PHE A 17 10.96 19.45 -5.26
N GLY A 18 12.20 19.84 -4.96
CA GLY A 18 13.10 20.44 -5.93
C GLY A 18 12.57 21.76 -6.51
N SER A 19 12.48 21.86 -7.84
CA SER A 19 11.97 23.07 -8.54
C SER A 19 10.44 23.14 -8.63
N ILE A 20 9.72 22.12 -8.14
CA ILE A 20 8.26 22.04 -8.26
C ILE A 20 7.64 22.55 -6.95
N LYS A 21 7.04 23.74 -7.00
CA LYS A 21 6.20 24.26 -5.92
C LYS A 21 4.78 23.75 -6.11
N ILE A 22 4.30 22.91 -5.20
CA ILE A 22 2.92 22.42 -5.21
C ILE A 22 2.08 23.38 -4.37
N VAL A 23 1.18 24.10 -5.02
CA VAL A 23 0.12 24.86 -4.34
C VAL A 23 -0.96 23.86 -3.95
N HIS A 24 -1.38 23.86 -2.67
CA HIS A 24 -2.47 23.03 -2.15
C HIS A 24 -3.82 23.49 -2.73
N HIS A 25 -4.05 23.20 -4.00
CA HIS A 25 -5.30 23.43 -4.69
C HIS A 25 -6.03 22.08 -4.86
N PRO A 26 -7.35 21.98 -4.61
CA PRO A 26 -8.07 20.69 -4.67
C PRO A 26 -7.96 20.00 -6.04
N TYR A 27 -7.84 20.77 -7.11
CA TYR A 27 -7.60 20.24 -8.46
C TYR A 27 -6.19 19.69 -8.67
N ALA A 28 -5.19 20.19 -7.94
CA ALA A 28 -3.84 19.64 -7.99
C ALA A 28 -3.81 18.25 -7.34
N ILE A 29 -4.46 18.09 -6.18
CA ILE A 29 -4.56 16.81 -5.46
C ILE A 29 -5.24 15.76 -6.35
N ILE A 30 -6.42 16.07 -6.90
CA ILE A 30 -7.14 15.16 -7.81
C ILE A 30 -6.26 14.78 -9.01
N LYS A 31 -5.51 15.73 -9.57
CA LYS A 31 -4.64 15.47 -10.72
C LYS A 31 -3.48 14.52 -10.37
N PHE A 32 -2.87 14.66 -9.20
CA PHE A 32 -1.80 13.76 -8.75
C PHE A 32 -2.32 12.36 -8.46
N GLU A 33 -3.46 12.23 -7.78
CA GLU A 33 -4.10 10.94 -7.50
C GLU A 33 -4.42 10.17 -8.80
N ILE A 34 -4.93 10.87 -9.83
CA ILE A 34 -5.21 10.24 -11.13
C ILE A 34 -3.91 9.77 -11.81
N LEU A 35 -2.83 10.57 -11.77
CA LEU A 35 -1.55 10.17 -12.37
C LEU A 35 -0.93 8.98 -11.64
N LEU A 36 -1.03 8.93 -10.32
CA LEU A 36 -0.56 7.81 -9.52
C LEU A 36 -1.32 6.51 -9.86
N ASN A 37 -2.66 6.57 -9.91
CA ASN A 37 -3.48 5.43 -10.32
C ASN A 37 -3.22 5.01 -11.78
N THR A 38 -2.90 5.97 -12.66
CA THR A 38 -2.53 5.67 -14.05
C THR A 38 -1.22 4.89 -14.12
N LEU A 39 -0.20 5.31 -13.36
CA LEU A 39 1.06 4.57 -13.26
C LEU A 39 0.87 3.18 -12.65
N ALA A 40 0.04 3.07 -11.63
CA ALA A 40 -0.33 1.80 -11.01
C ALA A 40 -0.95 0.84 -12.02
N LEU A 41 -1.89 1.34 -12.81
CA LEU A 41 -2.57 0.55 -13.83
C LEU A 41 -1.61 0.07 -14.92
N THR A 42 -0.65 0.90 -15.37
CA THR A 42 0.35 0.47 -16.37
C THR A 42 1.32 -0.59 -15.85
N LYS A 43 1.61 -0.59 -14.54
CA LYS A 43 2.42 -1.62 -13.87
C LYS A 43 1.61 -2.87 -13.48
N SER A 44 0.28 -2.79 -13.46
CA SER A 44 -0.59 -3.91 -13.07
C SER A 44 -0.54 -5.07 -14.07
N VAL A 45 -0.89 -6.28 -13.60
CA VAL A 45 -0.94 -7.52 -14.43
C VAL A 45 -1.86 -7.34 -15.65
N GLY A 46 -2.90 -6.52 -15.54
CA GLY A 46 -3.86 -6.24 -16.60
C GLY A 46 -3.24 -5.60 -17.84
N LEU A 47 -2.33 -4.63 -17.67
CA LEU A 47 -1.77 -3.84 -18.77
C LEU A 47 -0.26 -4.02 -19.03
N ARG A 48 0.50 -4.57 -18.07
CA ARG A 48 1.95 -4.78 -18.25
C ARG A 48 2.22 -5.77 -19.38
N GLN A 49 3.33 -5.57 -20.10
CA GLN A 49 3.64 -6.32 -21.31
C GLN A 49 4.11 -7.75 -21.05
N ASP A 50 4.73 -8.00 -19.90
CA ASP A 50 5.37 -9.26 -19.50
C ASP A 50 4.45 -10.26 -18.80
N ALA A 51 3.17 -9.90 -18.57
CA ALA A 51 2.20 -10.78 -17.92
C ALA A 51 1.88 -12.02 -18.78
N ARG A 52 1.77 -13.18 -18.13
CA ARG A 52 1.30 -14.41 -18.77
C ARG A 52 -0.17 -14.24 -19.17
N VAL A 53 -0.57 -14.88 -20.27
CA VAL A 53 -1.95 -14.76 -20.80
C VAL A 53 -2.98 -15.19 -19.76
N ASP A 54 -2.74 -16.29 -19.04
CA ASP A 54 -3.66 -16.81 -18.03
C ASP A 54 -3.79 -15.86 -16.83
N GLU A 55 -2.67 -15.30 -16.34
CA GLU A 55 -2.67 -14.34 -15.24
C GLU A 55 -3.43 -13.07 -15.61
N ARG A 56 -3.23 -12.58 -16.83
CA ARG A 56 -3.95 -11.41 -17.35
C ARG A 56 -5.44 -11.68 -17.49
N ALA A 57 -5.81 -12.85 -18.03
CA ALA A 57 -7.22 -13.24 -18.16
C ALA A 57 -7.90 -13.35 -16.79
N TYR A 58 -7.22 -13.94 -15.81
CA TYR A 58 -7.71 -14.02 -14.43
C TYR A 58 -7.90 -12.62 -13.82
N TRP A 59 -6.90 -11.74 -13.92
CA TRP A 59 -6.98 -10.37 -13.40
C TRP A 59 -8.14 -9.58 -14.04
N LEU A 60 -8.29 -9.66 -15.37
CA LEU A 60 -9.37 -8.98 -16.10
C LEU A 60 -10.76 -9.51 -15.70
N MET A 61 -10.88 -10.83 -15.51
CA MET A 61 -12.10 -11.44 -15.02
C MET A 61 -12.46 -10.92 -13.63
N GLY A 62 -11.50 -10.87 -12.70
CA GLY A 62 -11.70 -10.31 -11.36
C GLY A 62 -12.12 -8.83 -11.40
N ALA A 63 -11.36 -8.00 -12.11
CA ALA A 63 -11.59 -6.56 -12.20
C ALA A 63 -12.95 -6.21 -12.84
N THR A 64 -13.44 -7.02 -13.79
CA THR A 64 -14.75 -6.80 -14.43
C THR A 64 -15.94 -7.40 -13.67
N SER A 65 -15.68 -8.25 -12.68
CA SER A 65 -16.72 -8.94 -11.89
C SER A 65 -17.06 -8.25 -10.57
N ILE A 66 -16.30 -7.24 -10.16
CA ILE A 66 -16.50 -6.51 -8.90
C ILE A 66 -16.81 -5.03 -9.15
N SER A 67 -17.32 -4.34 -8.12
CA SER A 67 -17.58 -2.89 -8.24
C SER A 67 -16.28 -2.10 -8.33
N ALA A 68 -16.34 -0.91 -8.94
CA ALA A 68 -15.16 -0.04 -9.09
C ALA A 68 -14.45 0.23 -7.76
N SER A 69 -15.22 0.41 -6.67
CA SER A 69 -14.67 0.64 -5.33
C SER A 69 -13.84 -0.54 -4.82
N LEU A 70 -14.25 -1.78 -5.13
CA LEU A 70 -13.52 -2.99 -4.74
C LEU A 70 -12.36 -3.31 -5.68
N ALA A 71 -12.37 -2.77 -6.90
CA ALA A 71 -11.29 -2.94 -7.86
C ALA A 71 -10.10 -2.01 -7.59
N ILE A 72 -10.25 -0.98 -6.76
CA ILE A 72 -9.15 -0.04 -6.46
C ILE A 72 -7.92 -0.78 -5.90
N PRO A 73 -8.03 -1.65 -4.87
CA PRO A 73 -6.87 -2.38 -4.34
C PRO A 73 -6.20 -3.34 -5.34
N LEU A 74 -6.92 -3.81 -6.37
CA LEU A 74 -6.34 -4.63 -7.45
C LEU A 74 -5.38 -3.84 -8.35
N VAL A 75 -5.57 -2.52 -8.41
CA VAL A 75 -4.76 -1.58 -9.22
C VAL A 75 -3.70 -0.91 -8.36
N TYR A 76 -4.13 -0.36 -7.21
CA TYR A 76 -3.28 0.33 -6.24
C TYR A 76 -3.44 -0.32 -4.87
N PRO A 77 -2.55 -1.28 -4.53
CA PRO A 77 -2.55 -1.94 -3.23
C PRO A 77 -2.48 -0.96 -2.05
N ARG A 78 -2.93 -1.41 -0.87
CA ARG A 78 -2.83 -0.62 0.36
C ARG A 78 -1.72 -1.17 1.24
N LEU A 79 -0.74 -0.33 1.56
CA LEU A 79 0.32 -0.65 2.50
C LEU A 79 0.00 -0.05 3.87
N PHE A 80 0.14 -0.84 4.93
CA PHE A 80 -0.11 -0.41 6.29
C PHE A 80 1.08 -0.74 7.20
N SER A 81 1.36 0.13 8.16
CA SER A 81 2.31 -0.15 9.24
C SER A 81 1.63 -0.94 10.37
N ILE A 82 2.19 -2.09 10.72
CA ILE A 82 1.68 -2.97 11.80
C ILE A 82 2.42 -2.72 13.12
N HIS A 83 3.64 -2.20 13.07
CA HIS A 83 4.45 -1.92 14.26
C HIS A 83 3.99 -0.66 15.01
N ASN A 84 3.15 0.18 14.39
CA ASN A 84 2.57 1.37 15.00
C ASN A 84 1.07 1.47 14.69
N ILE A 85 0.29 0.45 15.04
CA ILE A 85 -1.17 0.50 14.87
C ILE A 85 -1.74 1.48 15.90
N PRO A 86 -2.30 2.63 15.48
CA PRO A 86 -2.98 3.52 16.39
C PRO A 86 -4.18 2.82 17.02
N LYS A 87 -4.42 3.07 18.30
CA LYS A 87 -5.65 2.65 19.00
C LYS A 87 -6.81 3.52 18.51
N LEU A 88 -7.23 3.28 17.26
CA LEU A 88 -8.36 3.98 16.67
C LEU A 88 -9.66 3.43 17.26
N ASP A 89 -10.64 4.32 17.46
CA ASP A 89 -12.01 3.97 17.82
C ASP A 89 -12.61 2.98 16.80
N GLU A 90 -13.65 2.26 17.22
CA GLU A 90 -14.08 0.93 16.76
C GLU A 90 -14.30 0.62 15.26
N SER A 91 -13.96 1.48 14.30
CA SER A 91 -14.29 1.22 12.88
C SER A 91 -13.34 1.84 11.84
N SER A 92 -12.20 2.41 12.22
CA SER A 92 -11.30 3.02 11.22
C SER A 92 -10.00 2.24 11.05
N LEU A 93 -9.69 1.88 9.80
CA LEU A 93 -8.37 1.34 9.43
C LEU A 93 -7.32 2.43 9.62
N PRO A 94 -6.07 2.06 9.97
CA PRO A 94 -4.97 3.02 10.03
C PRO A 94 -4.70 3.65 8.66
N PRO A 95 -4.07 4.84 8.62
CA PRO A 95 -3.68 5.46 7.36
C PRO A 95 -2.74 4.55 6.57
N THR A 96 -2.91 4.54 5.25
CA THR A 96 -2.02 3.79 4.34
C THR A 96 -0.72 4.55 4.10
N LEU A 97 0.36 3.80 3.93
CA LEU A 97 1.66 4.31 3.53
C LEU A 97 1.75 4.38 1.99
N PRO A 98 2.55 5.32 1.44
CA PRO A 98 2.88 5.32 0.02
C PRO A 98 3.59 4.03 -0.40
N LEU A 99 3.37 3.58 -1.65
CA LEU A 99 3.88 2.32 -2.19
C LEU A 99 5.31 2.48 -2.71
N SER A 100 6.20 2.89 -1.80
CA SER A 100 7.63 3.11 -2.04
C SER A 100 8.43 2.30 -1.04
N SER A 101 9.50 1.65 -1.51
CA SER A 101 10.40 0.89 -0.63
C SER A 101 11.11 1.74 0.40
N GLU A 102 11.15 3.06 0.23
CA GLU A 102 11.69 3.99 1.23
C GLU A 102 10.88 4.02 2.53
N ASN A 103 9.59 3.65 2.46
CA ASN A 103 8.69 3.58 3.63
C ASN A 103 8.80 2.25 4.39
N LEU A 104 9.62 1.31 3.91
CA LEU A 104 9.80 0.01 4.52
C LEU A 104 10.98 0.04 5.51
N ASP A 105 10.69 0.51 6.71
CA ASP A 105 11.67 0.53 7.80
C ASP A 105 12.19 -0.88 8.13
N PRO A 106 13.52 -1.07 8.28
CA PRO A 106 14.11 -2.36 8.65
C PRO A 106 13.58 -2.97 9.95
N GLU A 107 13.13 -2.14 10.88
CA GLU A 107 12.63 -2.53 12.21
C GLU A 107 11.12 -2.74 12.22
N GLY A 108 10.44 -2.46 11.10
CA GLY A 108 9.00 -2.48 10.99
C GLY A 108 8.43 -3.81 10.47
N ILE A 109 7.16 -4.03 10.82
CA ILE A 109 6.29 -5.02 10.17
C ILE A 109 5.24 -4.25 9.36
N PHE A 110 4.96 -4.74 8.15
CA PHE A 110 4.05 -4.12 7.20
C PHE A 110 3.01 -5.13 6.69
N LEU A 111 1.81 -4.64 6.41
CA LEU A 111 0.75 -5.38 5.74
C LEU A 111 0.46 -4.72 4.41
N LEU A 112 0.66 -5.45 3.31
CA LEU A 112 0.31 -5.01 1.97
C LEU A 112 -0.92 -5.79 1.50
N GLU A 113 -2.02 -5.10 1.24
CA GLU A 113 -3.27 -5.67 0.78
C GLU A 113 -3.52 -5.34 -0.70
N THR A 114 -3.87 -6.37 -1.49
CA THR A 114 -3.94 -6.31 -2.96
C THR A 114 -5.34 -6.51 -3.53
N GLY A 115 -6.37 -6.61 -2.69
CA GLY A 115 -7.75 -6.94 -3.05
C GLY A 115 -8.10 -8.43 -2.96
N GLU A 116 -7.14 -9.31 -3.21
CA GLU A 116 -7.31 -10.78 -3.13
C GLU A 116 -6.42 -11.41 -2.06
N ASP A 117 -5.16 -10.98 -2.02
CA ASP A 117 -4.16 -11.43 -1.07
C ASP A 117 -3.68 -10.28 -0.20
N ALA A 118 -3.19 -10.63 0.98
CA ALA A 118 -2.40 -9.72 1.79
C ALA A 118 -1.08 -10.35 2.23
N PHE A 119 -0.05 -9.52 2.25
CA PHE A 119 1.33 -9.88 2.48
C PHE A 119 1.82 -9.20 3.76
N LEU A 120 2.15 -10.00 4.76
CA LEU A 120 2.80 -9.58 6.00
C LEU A 120 4.31 -9.64 5.79
N TYR A 121 4.95 -8.48 5.73
CA TYR A 121 6.39 -8.35 5.56
C TYR A 121 7.06 -7.99 6.87
N ALA A 122 7.96 -8.86 7.34
CA ALA A 122 8.81 -8.62 8.50
C ALA A 122 10.17 -8.07 8.04
N GLY A 123 10.49 -6.85 8.48
CA GLY A 123 11.80 -6.25 8.27
C GLY A 123 12.95 -7.05 8.89
N LYS A 124 14.17 -6.81 8.41
CA LYS A 124 15.38 -7.55 8.83
C LYS A 124 15.78 -7.35 10.31
N ALA A 125 15.33 -6.27 10.93
CA ALA A 125 15.75 -5.82 12.25
C ALA A 125 14.55 -5.61 13.19
N VAL A 126 13.42 -6.28 12.91
CA VAL A 126 12.23 -6.23 13.79
C VAL A 126 12.59 -6.77 15.18
N SER A 127 12.05 -6.12 16.21
CA SER A 127 12.25 -6.56 17.59
C SER A 127 11.70 -7.97 17.82
N SER A 128 12.47 -8.80 18.55
CA SER A 128 12.05 -10.16 18.93
C SER A 128 10.77 -10.16 19.76
N GLU A 129 10.53 -9.09 20.54
CA GLU A 129 9.33 -8.92 21.35
C GLU A 129 8.09 -8.83 20.46
N LEU A 130 8.12 -7.97 19.43
CA LEU A 130 6.99 -7.79 18.54
C LEU A 130 6.73 -9.03 17.67
N LEU A 131 7.79 -9.69 17.21
CA LEU A 131 7.69 -10.96 16.49
C LEU A 131 7.04 -12.06 17.33
N HIS A 132 7.41 -12.13 18.61
CA HIS A 132 6.84 -13.11 19.53
C HIS A 132 5.36 -12.81 19.80
N GLN A 133 5.01 -11.54 20.03
CA GLN A 133 3.63 -11.13 20.28
C GLN A 133 2.69 -11.37 19.08
N LEU A 134 3.18 -11.22 17.84
CA LEU A 134 2.35 -11.34 16.63
C LEU A 134 2.39 -12.71 15.96
N PHE A 135 3.52 -13.42 16.04
CA PHE A 135 3.76 -14.66 15.28
C PHE A 135 4.31 -15.81 16.13
N GLU A 136 4.49 -15.62 17.44
CA GLU A 136 5.12 -16.58 18.37
C GLU A 136 6.56 -17.00 18.02
N VAL A 137 7.24 -16.27 17.13
CA VAL A 137 8.63 -16.52 16.73
C VAL A 137 9.62 -15.63 17.48
N ARG A 138 10.84 -16.12 17.73
CA ARG A 138 11.85 -15.37 18.50
C ARG A 138 12.80 -14.55 17.62
N SER A 139 12.83 -14.85 16.33
CA SER A 139 13.70 -14.19 15.36
C SER A 139 13.06 -14.20 13.99
N VAL A 140 13.40 -13.20 13.16
CA VAL A 140 13.01 -13.15 11.74
C VAL A 140 13.45 -14.43 11.01
N ASN A 141 14.57 -15.05 11.41
CA ASN A 141 15.04 -16.29 10.77
C ASN A 141 14.13 -17.50 11.00
N GLU A 142 13.30 -17.49 12.05
CA GLU A 142 12.34 -18.55 12.35
C GLU A 142 11.01 -18.38 11.61
N VAL A 143 10.80 -17.23 10.95
CA VAL A 143 9.62 -16.97 10.13
C VAL A 143 9.59 -17.95 8.96
N ILE A 144 8.55 -18.76 8.90
CA ILE A 144 8.29 -19.70 7.80
C ILE A 144 7.53 -18.94 6.71
N PRO A 145 8.15 -18.74 5.52
CA PRO A 145 7.51 -18.00 4.44
C PRO A 145 6.35 -18.78 3.83
N GLY A 146 5.31 -18.08 3.39
CA GLY A 146 4.19 -18.66 2.65
C GLY A 146 2.84 -18.36 3.28
N GLN A 147 1.85 -19.20 3.00
CA GLN A 147 0.49 -19.00 3.50
C GLN A 147 0.47 -19.06 5.03
N PHE A 148 -0.05 -18.00 5.63
CA PHE A 148 -0.08 -17.80 7.07
C PHE A 148 -1.52 -17.79 7.57
N LEU A 149 -1.78 -18.55 8.64
CA LEU A 149 -3.03 -18.49 9.36
C LEU A 149 -2.86 -17.55 10.54
N LEU A 150 -3.55 -16.42 10.52
CA LEU A 150 -3.52 -15.47 11.62
C LEU A 150 -4.15 -16.11 12.86
N GLN A 151 -3.37 -16.19 13.92
CA GLN A 151 -3.82 -16.61 15.24
C GLN A 151 -4.10 -15.37 16.09
N GLU A 152 -5.03 -15.49 17.03
CA GLU A 152 -5.31 -14.45 18.01
C GLU A 152 -4.73 -14.88 19.35
N TYR A 153 -3.68 -14.19 19.75
CA TYR A 153 -3.05 -14.30 21.06
C TYR A 153 -3.62 -13.26 22.03
N ASP A 154 -3.56 -13.57 23.34
CA ASP A 154 -3.97 -12.69 24.44
C ASP A 154 -2.93 -11.57 24.70
N ASN A 155 -2.69 -10.75 23.67
CA ASN A 155 -1.86 -9.57 23.74
C ASN A 155 -2.41 -8.46 22.85
N GLU A 156 -2.16 -7.20 23.22
CA GLU A 156 -2.73 -6.05 22.55
C GLU A 156 -2.34 -5.94 21.05
N PRO A 157 -1.07 -6.11 20.63
CA PRO A 157 -0.71 -6.05 19.21
C PRO A 157 -1.39 -7.11 18.35
N SER A 158 -1.50 -8.34 18.86
CA SER A 158 -2.20 -9.44 18.17
C SER A 158 -3.69 -9.14 17.99
N ILE A 159 -4.36 -8.67 19.04
CA ILE A 159 -5.78 -8.31 18.99
C ILE A 159 -6.01 -7.17 17.98
N LEU A 160 -5.14 -6.16 17.98
CA LEU A 160 -5.23 -5.05 17.02
C LEU A 160 -5.01 -5.49 15.58
N LEU A 161 -4.01 -6.35 15.32
CA LEU A 161 -3.77 -6.91 14.00
C LEU A 161 -4.96 -7.75 13.52
N ASN A 162 -5.50 -8.61 14.38
CA ASN A 162 -6.69 -9.43 14.07
C ASN A 162 -7.89 -8.56 13.74
N LYS A 163 -8.16 -7.53 14.56
CA LYS A 163 -9.24 -6.57 14.30
C LYS A 163 -9.07 -5.89 12.94
N MET A 164 -7.88 -5.35 12.68
CA MET A 164 -7.55 -4.67 11.43
C MET A 164 -7.73 -5.59 10.21
N VAL A 165 -7.21 -6.82 10.25
CA VAL A 165 -7.36 -7.80 9.17
C VAL A 165 -8.84 -8.18 8.98
N ASN A 166 -9.59 -8.32 10.07
CA ASN A 166 -11.02 -8.63 9.99
C ASN A 166 -11.83 -7.46 9.41
N ASP A 167 -11.47 -6.22 9.72
CA ASP A 167 -12.08 -5.03 9.13
C ASP A 167 -11.77 -4.90 7.64
N ILE A 168 -10.56 -5.25 7.21
CA ILE A 168 -10.22 -5.39 5.79
C ILE A 168 -11.10 -6.49 5.18
N ARG A 169 -11.15 -7.69 5.75
CA ARG A 169 -11.96 -8.81 5.22
C ARG A 169 -13.43 -8.45 5.03
N ARG A 170 -14.01 -7.63 5.91
CA ARG A 170 -15.40 -7.15 5.79
C ARG A 170 -15.63 -6.25 4.58
N GLN A 171 -14.57 -5.65 4.01
CA GLN A 171 -14.66 -4.82 2.82
C GLN A 171 -14.68 -5.64 1.52
N HIS A 172 -14.26 -6.92 1.55
CA HIS A 172 -14.14 -7.75 0.36
C HIS A 172 -15.17 -8.89 0.35
N CYS A 173 -15.52 -9.37 -0.85
CA CYS A 173 -16.46 -10.48 -1.01
C CYS A 173 -15.80 -11.87 -0.84
N SER A 174 -14.47 -11.95 -1.00
CA SER A 174 -13.66 -13.16 -0.84
C SER A 174 -12.83 -13.11 0.43
N TYR A 175 -12.46 -14.28 0.94
CA TYR A 175 -11.57 -14.36 2.10
C TYR A 175 -10.15 -13.95 1.71
N LEU A 176 -9.63 -12.90 2.36
CA LEU A 176 -8.28 -12.39 2.17
C LEU A 176 -7.25 -13.41 2.70
N ARG A 177 -6.47 -14.01 1.79
CA ARG A 177 -5.40 -14.96 2.15
C ARG A 177 -4.18 -14.18 2.63
N LEU A 178 -3.60 -14.60 3.74
CA LEU A 178 -2.40 -13.97 4.29
C LEU A 178 -1.17 -14.76 3.89
N HIS A 179 -0.12 -14.04 3.50
CA HIS A 179 1.21 -14.59 3.26
C HIS A 179 2.20 -13.91 4.19
N LEU A 180 2.95 -14.66 4.97
CA LEU A 180 4.04 -14.13 5.78
C LEU A 180 5.35 -14.24 4.98
N LEU A 181 6.11 -13.17 4.96
CA LEU A 181 7.39 -13.08 4.25
C LEU A 181 8.41 -12.25 5.04
N LYS A 182 9.68 -12.53 4.75
CA LYS A 182 10.86 -11.85 5.24
C LYS A 182 11.83 -11.64 4.08
N ARG A 183 12.91 -10.92 4.36
CA ARG A 183 14.00 -10.72 3.40
C ARG A 183 14.62 -12.05 2.95
N GLY A 184 14.85 -12.17 1.64
CA GLY A 184 15.40 -13.32 0.97
C GLY A 184 14.37 -14.38 0.56
N ASP A 185 13.09 -14.16 0.80
CA ASP A 185 12.05 -15.14 0.45
C ASP A 185 11.66 -15.08 -1.03
N PRO A 186 11.20 -16.20 -1.63
CA PRO A 186 10.76 -16.22 -3.02
C PRO A 186 9.64 -15.22 -3.34
N LEU A 187 8.78 -14.93 -2.36
CA LEU A 187 7.66 -13.99 -2.49
C LEU A 187 8.09 -12.52 -2.31
N GLU A 188 9.30 -12.25 -1.84
CA GLU A 188 9.80 -10.88 -1.65
C GLU A 188 9.83 -10.11 -2.97
N MET A 189 10.22 -10.77 -4.07
CA MET A 189 10.20 -10.15 -5.39
C MET A 189 8.80 -9.73 -5.82
N MET A 190 7.79 -10.55 -5.51
CA MET A 190 6.38 -10.22 -5.77
C MET A 190 5.92 -9.06 -4.89
N PHE A 191 6.26 -9.07 -3.60
CA PHE A 191 5.97 -7.96 -2.68
C PHE A 191 6.55 -6.63 -3.17
N HIS A 192 7.82 -6.61 -3.58
CA HIS A 192 8.45 -5.40 -4.13
C HIS A 192 7.89 -4.98 -5.49
N SER A 193 7.31 -5.89 -6.27
CA SER A 193 6.63 -5.52 -7.52
C SER A 193 5.40 -4.63 -7.30
N PHE A 194 4.82 -4.66 -6.08
CA PHE A 194 3.74 -3.79 -5.67
C PHE A 194 4.21 -2.43 -5.11
N MET A 195 5.52 -2.17 -5.01
CA MET A 195 6.05 -0.84 -4.73
C MET A 195 5.98 0.03 -6.00
N ILE A 196 4.76 0.44 -6.34
CA ILE A 196 4.39 1.06 -7.61
C ILE A 196 5.10 2.40 -7.83
N GLU A 197 5.44 3.11 -6.75
CA GLU A 197 6.12 4.40 -6.86
C GLU A 197 7.60 4.25 -7.21
N ASP A 198 8.18 3.09 -6.94
CA ASP A 198 9.57 2.78 -7.23
C ASP A 198 9.83 2.52 -8.71
N LYS A 199 11.06 2.76 -9.11
CA LYS A 199 11.56 2.31 -10.42
C LYS A 199 11.73 0.80 -10.38
N SER A 200 11.20 0.10 -11.38
CA SER A 200 11.31 -1.36 -11.49
C SER A 200 11.46 -1.79 -12.94
N GLY A 201 11.64 -3.09 -13.18
CA GLY A 201 11.63 -3.65 -14.53
C GLY A 201 10.31 -3.41 -15.29
N LEU A 202 9.23 -3.09 -14.57
CA LEU A 202 7.91 -2.81 -15.13
C LEU A 202 7.77 -1.37 -15.62
N GLY A 203 8.66 -0.45 -15.23
CA GLY A 203 8.64 0.92 -15.71
C GLY A 203 9.28 1.94 -14.78
N SER A 204 9.08 3.21 -15.12
CA SER A 204 9.63 4.37 -14.43
C SER A 204 9.10 4.53 -13.01
N SER A 205 9.84 5.25 -12.15
CA SER A 205 9.31 5.68 -10.85
C SER A 205 8.17 6.71 -11.01
N TYR A 206 7.44 6.99 -9.94
CA TYR A 206 6.38 8.01 -9.96
C TYR A 206 6.93 9.39 -10.35
N VAL A 207 8.07 9.79 -9.82
CA VAL A 207 8.72 11.06 -10.16
C VAL A 207 9.12 11.10 -11.65
N GLU A 208 9.71 10.03 -12.17
CA GLU A 208 10.07 9.94 -13.60
C GLU A 208 8.82 9.99 -14.49
N PHE A 209 7.72 9.34 -14.09
CA PHE A 209 6.45 9.36 -14.80
C PHE A 209 5.82 10.76 -14.84
N LEU A 210 5.84 11.50 -13.73
CA LEU A 210 5.36 12.88 -13.68
C LEU A 210 6.16 13.79 -14.62
N VAL A 211 7.48 13.66 -14.65
CA VAL A 211 8.35 14.40 -15.57
C VAL A 211 8.04 14.03 -17.02
N TYR A 212 7.82 12.75 -17.30
CA TYR A 212 7.43 12.29 -18.63
C TYR A 212 6.11 12.93 -19.09
N VAL A 213 5.06 12.87 -18.28
CA VAL A 213 3.75 13.46 -18.61
C VAL A 213 3.87 14.97 -18.80
N HIS A 214 4.62 15.67 -17.93
CA HIS A 214 4.85 17.10 -18.05
C HIS A 214 5.54 17.47 -19.37
N ARG A 215 6.40 16.62 -19.93
CA ARG A 215 7.06 16.88 -21.22
C ARG A 215 6.14 16.72 -22.44
N GLN A 216 4.99 16.07 -22.29
CA GLN A 216 4.04 15.80 -23.39
C GLN A 216 2.93 16.85 -23.51
N ILE A 217 2.88 17.82 -22.59
CA ILE A 217 1.91 18.92 -22.55
C ILE A 217 2.66 20.21 -22.83
#